data_AF-A0A2R8VHH3-F1
#
_entry.id   AF-A0A2R8VHH3-F1
#
_cell.length_a   1.000
_cell.length_b   1.000
_cell.length_c   1.000
_cell.angle_alpha   90.00
_cell.angle_beta   90.00
_cell.angle_gamma   90.00
#
_symmetry.space_group_name_H-M   'P 1'
#
loop_
_entity.id
_entity.type
_entity.pdbx_description
1 polymer ?
#
loop_
_entity_poly.entity_id
_entity_poly.type
_entity_poly.pdbx_seq_one_letter_code
_entity_poly.pdbx_strand_id
1 'polypeptide(L)' 'KSVAENRQLQFERFVVAAGEDMHQVTDGSVDVVVCTLVLCSVKNQEKILREVCRVLKP' A
#
# COMPACT_ATOMS: atom_id res chain seq x y z
N LYS A 1 1.31 -20.11 1.18
CA LYS A 1 0.11 -19.67 0.44
C LYS A 1 0.55 -18.78 -0.69
N SER A 2 0.29 -19.17 -1.93
CA SER A 2 0.59 -18.35 -3.11
C SER A 2 -0.54 -17.37 -3.41
N VAL A 3 -0.24 -16.26 -4.08
CA VAL A 3 -1.25 -15.34 -4.64
C VAL A 3 -2.25 -16.11 -5.53
N ALA A 4 -1.77 -17.11 -6.27
CA ALA A 4 -2.57 -17.94 -7.19
C ALA A 4 -3.71 -18.74 -6.52
N GLU A 5 -3.65 -18.93 -5.20
CA GLU A 5 -4.71 -19.61 -4.43
C GLU A 5 -5.94 -18.69 -4.23
N ASN A 6 -5.79 -17.37 -4.36
CA ASN A 6 -6.84 -16.38 -4.11
C ASN A 6 -7.63 -16.05 -5.38
N ARG A 7 -8.27 -17.06 -5.99
CA ARG A 7 -8.99 -16.92 -7.28
C ARG A 7 -10.15 -15.91 -7.27
N GLN A 8 -10.61 -15.52 -6.09
CA GLN A 8 -11.66 -14.52 -5.87
C GLN A 8 -11.17 -13.07 -5.99
N LEU A 9 -9.86 -12.85 -6.11
CA LEU A 9 -9.26 -11.52 -6.21
C LEU A 9 -8.64 -11.32 -7.59
N GLN A 10 -8.84 -10.15 -8.16
CA GLN A 10 -8.07 -9.67 -9.30
C GLN A 10 -6.93 -8.77 -8.79
N PHE A 11 -5.71 -9.08 -9.20
CA PHE A 11 -4.52 -8.31 -8.83
C PHE A 11 -4.08 -7.48 -10.04
N GLU A 12 -4.13 -6.16 -9.91
CA GLU A 12 -3.78 -5.25 -11.01
C GLU A 12 -2.26 -5.15 -11.21
N ARG A 13 -1.50 -4.93 -10.14
CA ARG A 13 -0.03 -4.85 -10.17
C ARG A 13 0.59 -5.15 -8.81
N PHE A 14 1.88 -5.51 -8.86
CA PHE A 14 2.75 -5.61 -7.69
C PHE A 14 3.86 -4.57 -7.80
N VAL A 15 4.06 -3.80 -6.74
CA VAL A 15 5.10 -2.76 -6.66
C VAL A 15 6.05 -3.13 -5.53
N VAL A 16 7.36 -3.13 -5.82
CA VAL A 16 8.40 -3.27 -4.79
C VAL A 16 8.92 -1.87 -4.47
N ALA A 17 8.58 -1.38 -3.29
CA ALA A 17 8.97 -0.07 -2.80
C ALA A 17 8.98 -0.05 -1.26
N ALA A 18 9.59 0.98 -0.67
CA ALA A 18 9.42 1.26 0.75
C ALA A 18 8.02 1.84 0.98
N GLY A 19 7.34 1.47 2.07
CA GLY A 19 6.02 2.03 2.38
C GLY A 19 6.05 3.54 2.64
N GLU A 20 7.19 4.05 3.08
CA GLU A 20 7.45 5.48 3.25
C GLU A 20 7.72 6.23 1.93
N ASP A 21 7.65 5.56 0.78
CA ASP A 21 7.81 6.12 -0.56
C ASP A 21 6.99 5.32 -1.58
N MET A 22 5.73 5.73 -1.75
CA MET A 22 4.79 5.13 -2.70
C MET A 22 4.68 5.95 -3.99
N HIS A 23 5.74 6.61 -4.46
CA HIS A 23 5.69 7.47 -5.67
C HIS A 23 5.15 6.77 -6.93
N GLN A 24 5.26 5.44 -7.00
CA GLN A 24 4.72 4.64 -8.11
C GLN A 24 3.19 4.49 -8.04
N VAL A 25 2.55 4.86 -6.92
CA VAL A 25 1.10 4.87 -6.70
C VAL A 25 0.62 6.32 -6.74
N THR A 26 -0.30 6.60 -7.66
CA THR A 26 -0.83 7.96 -7.90
C THR A 26 -1.65 8.45 -6.71
N ASP A 27 -1.62 9.76 -6.47
CA ASP A 27 -2.48 10.45 -5.51
C ASP A 27 -3.96 10.15 -5.78
N GLY A 28 -4.76 9.96 -4.72
CA GLY A 28 -6.20 9.74 -4.84
C GLY A 28 -6.61 8.57 -5.76
N SER A 29 -5.78 7.54 -5.90
CA SER A 29 -6.03 6.44 -6.84
C SER A 29 -6.75 5.25 -6.22
N VAL A 30 -6.69 5.09 -4.89
CA VAL A 30 -7.26 3.92 -4.20
C VAL A 30 -8.34 4.31 -3.19
N ASP A 31 -9.34 3.46 -3.05
CA ASP A 31 -10.43 3.65 -2.09
C ASP A 31 -10.05 3.17 -0.68
N VAL A 32 -9.19 2.15 -0.58
CA VAL A 32 -8.80 1.51 0.69
C VAL A 32 -7.32 1.16 0.66
N VAL A 33 -6.65 1.38 1.79
CA VAL A 33 -5.29 0.89 2.06
C VAL A 33 -5.33 -0.09 3.22
N VAL A 34 -4.73 -1.26 3.04
CA VAL A 34 -4.62 -2.29 4.08
C VAL A 34 -3.15 -2.49 4.43
N CYS A 35 -2.81 -2.34 5.71
CA CYS A 35 -1.47 -2.60 6.24
C CYS A 35 -1.57 -3.67 7.35
N THR A 36 -0.78 -4.75 7.24
CA THR A 36 -0.81 -5.84 8.22
C THR A 36 0.51 -5.93 8.97
N LEU A 37 0.50 -5.61 10.27
CA LEU A 37 1.57 -5.85 11.26
C LEU A 37 2.97 -5.31 10.94
N VAL A 38 3.13 -4.45 9.92
CA VAL A 38 4.44 -3.92 9.50
C VAL A 38 4.65 -2.44 9.82
N LEU A 39 3.65 -1.75 10.38
CA LEU A 39 3.80 -0.32 10.70
C LEU A 39 4.85 -0.06 11.80
N CYS A 40 5.12 -1.03 12.68
CA CYS A 40 6.13 -0.88 13.73
C CYS A 40 7.57 -1.12 13.27
N SER A 41 7.78 -1.60 12.04
CA SER A 41 9.10 -1.95 11.51
C SER A 41 9.62 -0.99 10.43
N VAL A 42 8.84 0.03 10.05
CA VAL A 42 9.29 1.09 9.14
C VAL A 42 10.23 2.07 9.84
N LYS A 43 11.03 2.80 9.07
CA LYS A 43 11.97 3.81 9.60
C LYS A 43 11.25 5.05 10.12
N ASN A 44 10.09 5.39 9.53
CA ASN A 44 9.31 6.56 9.90
C ASN A 44 7.80 6.30 9.70
N GLN A 45 7.08 6.14 10.80
CA GLN A 45 5.63 5.88 10.80
C GLN A 45 4.82 7.04 10.25
N GLU A 46 5.19 8.29 10.56
CA GLU A 46 4.47 9.46 10.02
C GLU A 46 4.57 9.53 8.50
N LYS A 47 5.74 9.21 7.95
CA LYS A 47 5.98 9.30 6.50
C LYS A 47 5.11 8.31 5.73
N ILE A 48 5.01 7.06 6.17
CA ILE A 48 4.08 6.10 5.56
C ILE A 48 2.63 6.52 5.73
N LEU A 49 2.21 7.04 6.90
CA LEU A 49 0.84 7.52 7.08
C LEU A 49 0.50 8.69 6.14
N ARG A 50 1.46 9.59 5.86
CA ARG A 50 1.28 10.65 4.86
C ARG A 50 1.11 10.07 3.44
N GLU A 51 1.90 9.07 3.08
CA GLU A 51 1.74 8.37 1.80
C GLU A 51 0.40 7.64 1.70
N VAL A 52 -0.07 7.01 2.78
CA VAL A 52 -1.40 6.40 2.85
C VAL A 52 -2.49 7.44 2.60
N CYS A 53 -2.44 8.59 3.29
CA CYS A 53 -3.40 9.66 3.05
C CYS A 53 -3.33 10.23 1.63
N ARG A 54 -2.14 10.32 1.04
CA ARG A 54 -1.94 10.82 -0.33
C ARG A 54 -2.62 9.94 -1.38
N VAL A 55 -2.47 8.62 -1.27
CA VAL A 55 -3.00 7.69 -2.29
C VAL A 55 -4.50 7.41 -2.13
N LEU A 56 -5.06 7.63 -0.94
CA LEU A 56 -6.49 7.50 -0.69
C LEU A 56 -7.28 8.58 -1.44
N LYS A 57 -8.40 8.19 -2.05
CA LYS A 57 -9.39 9.13 -2.60
C LYS A 57 -9.97 10.03 -1.48
N PRO A 58 -10.33 11.29 -1.81
CA PRO A 58 -11.00 12.20 -0.87
C PRO A 58 -12.28 11.64 -0.28
#